data_AF-A0A1J5N2G9-F1
#
_entry.id   AF-A0A1J5N2G9-F1
#
_cell.length_a   1.000
_cell.length_b   1.000
_cell.length_c   1.000
_cell.angle_alpha   90.00
_cell.angle_beta   90.00
_cell.angle_gamma   90.00
#
_symmetry.space_group_name_H-M   'P 1'
#
loop_
_entity.id
_entity.type
_entity.pdbx_description
1 polymer ?
#
loop_
_entity_poly.entity_id
_entity_poly.type
_entity_poly.pdbx_seq_one_letter_code
_entity_poly.pdbx_strand_id
1 'polypeptide(L)'
;MTGQIVYEFLDPWMIWAFRTSGNAYVGFALGLIWVALAATVIGELCMAGVYFTNKKHFRTINRDMVDHHNLSVKALGAKNKTAWKACNSIANDAFGKNFFARIALFASSLWVVPFGIGWLFYRFGQVDFTVPFLGSVGPAFVFIPVYILVRYLFSLAKPWLPVFKTIRQKVKDNEAGDEMLEFTDLLSEEDRKEYMRKKERAKVKPGLVKSKPVPEGS
;
A
#
# COMPACT_ATOMS: atom_id res chain seq x y z
N MET A 1 22.01 27.45 11.68
CA MET A 1 23.16 26.63 11.26
C MET A 1 22.90 25.16 11.63
N THR A 2 21.82 24.54 11.12
CA THR A 2 21.36 23.22 11.63
C THR A 2 20.76 22.29 10.57
N GLY A 3 20.13 22.80 9.50
CA GLY A 3 19.57 21.95 8.43
C GLY A 3 20.59 21.44 7.41
N GLN A 4 21.60 22.24 7.07
CA GLN A 4 22.60 21.88 6.05
C GLN A 4 23.53 20.75 6.48
N ILE A 5 23.82 20.62 7.78
CA ILE A 5 24.69 19.59 8.34
C ILE A 5 24.19 18.19 7.97
N VAL A 6 22.87 17.97 7.98
CA VAL A 6 22.27 16.69 7.58
C VAL A 6 22.59 16.38 6.12
N TYR A 7 22.52 17.38 5.23
CA TYR A 7 22.79 17.17 3.81
C TYR A 7 24.28 17.01 3.51
N GLU A 8 25.14 17.75 4.21
CA GLU A 8 26.59 17.59 4.14
C GLU A 8 27.02 16.19 4.59
N PHE A 9 26.40 15.67 5.65
CA PHE A 9 26.65 14.30 6.11
C PHE A 9 26.17 13.25 5.09
N LEU A 10 25.04 13.48 4.42
CA LEU A 10 24.50 12.57 3.41
C LEU A 10 25.28 12.61 2.08
N ASP A 11 25.95 13.72 1.76
CA ASP A 11 26.55 13.98 0.45
C ASP A 11 27.50 12.86 -0.03
N PRO A 12 28.49 12.38 0.76
CA PRO A 12 29.40 11.34 0.29
C PRO A 12 28.70 10.03 -0.08
N TRP A 13 27.61 9.69 0.61
CA TRP A 13 26.85 8.46 0.41
C TRP A 13 25.94 8.50 -0.82
N MET A 14 25.56 9.70 -1.24
CA MET A 14 24.61 9.92 -2.32
C MET A 14 25.30 10.34 -3.62
N ILE A 15 26.32 11.20 -3.54
CA ILE A 15 26.94 11.84 -4.72
C ILE A 15 27.71 10.87 -5.60
N TRP A 16 28.28 9.80 -5.04
CA TRP A 16 29.12 8.86 -5.79
C TRP A 16 28.34 8.24 -6.96
N ALA A 17 27.05 7.92 -6.76
CA ALA A 17 26.19 7.31 -7.78
C ALA A 17 26.02 8.22 -9.01
N PHE A 18 25.97 9.54 -8.79
CA PHE A 18 25.87 10.55 -9.85
C PHE A 18 27.16 10.67 -10.68
N ARG A 19 28.29 10.18 -10.17
CA ARG A 19 29.62 10.27 -10.80
C ARG A 19 30.06 8.96 -11.47
N THR A 20 29.22 7.95 -11.50
CA THR A 20 29.55 6.62 -12.04
C THR A 20 29.71 6.58 -13.56
N SER A 21 29.14 7.55 -14.28
CA SER A 21 29.16 7.62 -15.74
C SER A 21 29.81 8.91 -16.22
N GLY A 22 30.60 8.84 -17.30
CA GLY A 22 31.14 10.02 -17.98
C GLY A 22 30.07 10.85 -18.71
N ASN A 23 28.90 10.26 -19.00
CA ASN A 23 27.74 10.98 -19.50
C ASN A 23 26.90 11.50 -18.33
N ALA A 24 26.71 12.82 -18.26
CA ALA A 24 25.99 13.52 -17.20
C ALA A 24 24.52 13.09 -17.06
N TYR A 25 23.81 12.83 -18.16
CA TYR A 25 22.40 12.40 -18.11
C TYR A 25 22.27 11.00 -17.53
N VAL A 26 23.15 10.08 -17.93
CA VAL A 26 23.18 8.71 -17.41
C VAL A 26 23.57 8.72 -15.92
N GLY A 27 24.59 9.49 -15.56
CA GLY A 27 24.99 9.66 -14.15
C GLY A 27 23.85 10.20 -13.30
N PHE A 28 23.13 11.21 -13.78
CA PHE A 28 21.97 11.77 -13.09
C PHE A 28 20.83 10.75 -12.92
N ALA A 29 20.48 10.00 -13.97
CA ALA A 29 19.45 8.98 -13.90
C ALA A 29 19.80 7.86 -12.89
N LEU A 30 21.05 7.36 -12.93
CA LEU A 30 21.54 6.36 -11.98
C LEU A 30 21.55 6.89 -10.55
N GLY A 31 21.98 8.14 -10.36
CA GLY A 31 21.94 8.81 -9.07
C GLY A 31 20.52 8.92 -8.51
N LEU A 32 19.53 9.33 -9.32
CA LEU A 32 18.13 9.38 -8.89
C LEU A 32 17.59 8.01 -8.49
N ILE A 33 17.91 6.97 -9.27
CA ILE A 33 17.53 5.58 -8.96
C ILE A 33 18.16 5.15 -7.62
N TRP A 34 19.43 5.48 -7.38
CA TRP A 34 20.13 5.18 -6.13
C TRP A 34 19.46 5.84 -4.92
N VAL A 35 19.18 7.15 -5.01
CA VAL A 35 18.50 7.89 -3.94
C VAL A 35 17.10 7.33 -3.69
N ALA A 36 16.35 7.04 -4.75
CA ALA A 36 15.02 6.45 -4.64
C ALA A 36 15.05 5.04 -4.01
N LEU A 37 16.04 4.23 -4.38
CA LEU A 37 16.23 2.89 -3.84
C LEU A 37 16.59 2.95 -2.35
N ALA A 38 17.53 3.80 -1.96
CA ALA A 38 17.89 4.02 -0.57
C ALA A 38 16.69 4.46 0.27
N ALA A 39 15.92 5.46 -0.21
CA ALA A 39 14.72 5.93 0.46
C ALA A 39 13.66 4.81 0.60
N THR A 40 13.50 3.98 -0.45
CA THR A 40 12.58 2.84 -0.43
C THR A 40 13.01 1.78 0.58
N VAL A 41 14.28 1.36 0.56
CA VAL A 41 14.79 0.32 1.47
C VAL A 41 14.69 0.77 2.93
N ILE A 42 15.15 1.98 3.25
CA ILE A 42 15.10 2.52 4.62
C ILE A 42 13.64 2.67 5.06
N GLY A 43 12.77 3.18 4.19
CA GLY A 43 11.34 3.32 4.48
C GLY A 43 10.66 1.98 4.79
N GLU A 44 10.96 0.94 4.01
CA GLU A 44 10.40 -0.41 4.21
C GLU A 44 10.91 -1.07 5.49
N LEU A 45 12.19 -0.89 5.83
CA LEU A 45 12.76 -1.37 7.09
C LEU A 45 12.16 -0.64 8.29
N CYS A 46 11.95 0.68 8.18
CA CYS A 46 11.28 1.47 9.22
C CYS A 46 9.84 1.00 9.43
N MET A 47 9.09 0.82 8.34
CA MET A 47 7.73 0.28 8.35
C MET A 47 7.69 -1.11 9.01
N ALA A 48 8.63 -2.01 8.66
CA ALA A 48 8.75 -3.31 9.30
C ALA A 48 9.05 -3.18 10.81
N GLY A 49 9.94 -2.26 11.19
CA GLY A 49 10.24 -1.96 12.59
C GLY A 49 9.01 -1.51 13.37
N VAL A 50 8.26 -0.54 12.84
CA VAL A 50 7.00 -0.04 13.43
C VAL A 50 5.99 -1.18 13.59
N TYR A 51 5.86 -2.03 12.58
CA TYR A 51 5.00 -3.21 12.63
C TYR A 51 5.41 -4.17 13.76
N PHE A 52 6.68 -4.58 13.81
CA PHE A 52 7.12 -5.60 14.76
C PHE A 52 7.05 -5.13 16.22
N THR A 53 7.32 -3.84 16.48
CA THR A 53 7.13 -3.23 17.80
C THR A 53 5.66 -3.26 18.23
N ASN A 54 4.73 -3.14 17.28
CA ASN A 54 3.29 -3.08 17.54
C ASN A 54 2.53 -4.35 17.08
N LYS A 55 3.24 -5.46 16.89
CA LYS A 55 2.68 -6.67 16.25
C LYS A 55 1.40 -7.19 16.91
N LYS A 56 1.31 -7.08 18.24
CA LYS A 56 0.14 -7.50 19.02
C LYS A 56 -1.08 -6.63 18.70
N HIS A 57 -0.88 -5.33 18.54
CA HIS A 57 -1.93 -4.38 18.20
C HIS A 57 -2.47 -4.62 16.78
N PHE A 58 -1.57 -4.77 15.80
CA PHE A 58 -1.95 -5.11 14.43
C PHE A 58 -2.70 -6.46 14.34
N ARG A 59 -2.25 -7.46 15.10
CA ARG A 59 -2.94 -8.75 15.19
C ARG A 59 -4.36 -8.61 15.72
N THR A 60 -4.55 -7.85 16.81
CA THR A 60 -5.88 -7.64 17.39
C THR A 60 -6.80 -6.92 16.41
N ILE A 61 -6.35 -5.81 15.80
CA ILE A 61 -7.16 -5.07 14.82
C ILE A 61 -7.54 -5.95 13.61
N ASN A 62 -6.59 -6.75 13.12
CA ASN A 62 -6.86 -7.65 12.00
C ASN A 62 -7.86 -8.75 12.38
N ARG A 63 -7.70 -9.35 13.57
CA ARG A 63 -8.62 -10.37 14.07
C ARG A 63 -10.03 -9.81 14.28
N ASP A 64 -10.16 -8.66 14.95
CA ASP A 64 -11.46 -8.04 15.21
C ASP A 64 -12.18 -7.71 13.88
N MET A 65 -11.44 -7.26 12.86
CA MET A 65 -11.99 -7.06 11.51
C MET A 65 -12.54 -8.37 10.92
N VAL A 66 -11.77 -9.45 10.97
CA VAL A 66 -12.18 -10.78 10.45
C VAL A 66 -13.39 -11.31 11.22
N ASP A 67 -13.34 -11.31 12.55
CA ASP A 67 -14.38 -11.87 13.41
C ASP A 67 -15.72 -11.15 13.19
N HIS A 68 -15.70 -9.81 13.15
CA HIS A 68 -16.91 -9.03 12.93
C HIS A 68 -17.43 -9.15 11.50
N HIS A 69 -16.54 -9.25 10.50
CA HIS A 69 -16.94 -9.57 9.13
C HIS A 69 -17.66 -10.92 9.06
N ASN A 70 -17.08 -11.95 9.67
CA ASN A 70 -17.63 -13.31 9.70
C ASN A 70 -18.99 -13.35 10.42
N LEU A 71 -19.16 -12.61 11.51
CA LEU A 71 -20.45 -12.48 12.20
C LEU A 71 -21.51 -11.79 11.33
N SER A 72 -21.14 -10.72 10.62
CA SER A 72 -22.03 -10.03 9.69
C SER A 72 -22.51 -10.97 8.57
N VAL A 73 -21.59 -11.75 7.99
CA VAL A 73 -21.89 -12.72 6.94
C VAL A 73 -22.79 -13.84 7.46
N LYS A 74 -22.52 -14.40 8.65
CA LYS A 74 -23.39 -15.40 9.30
C LYS A 74 -24.81 -14.86 9.59
N ALA A 75 -24.92 -13.63 10.07
CA ALA A 75 -26.22 -13.00 10.33
C ALA A 75 -27.03 -12.78 9.03
N LEU A 76 -26.34 -12.48 7.92
CA LEU A 76 -26.95 -12.41 6.59
C LEU A 76 -27.48 -13.78 6.15
N GLY A 77 -26.71 -14.85 6.36
CA GLY A 77 -27.12 -16.24 6.07
C GLY A 77 -28.35 -16.67 6.88
N ALA A 78 -28.43 -16.28 8.15
CA ALA A 78 -29.60 -16.51 9.00
C ALA A 78 -30.84 -15.67 8.62
N LYS A 79 -30.76 -14.84 7.56
CA LYS A 79 -31.82 -13.94 7.09
C LYS A 79 -32.35 -12.99 8.17
N ASN A 80 -31.55 -12.73 9.20
CA ASN A 80 -31.94 -11.86 10.31
C ASN A 80 -31.44 -10.42 10.05
N LYS A 81 -32.32 -9.56 9.54
CA LYS A 81 -31.98 -8.20 9.13
C LYS A 81 -31.55 -7.29 10.30
N THR A 82 -32.13 -7.46 11.49
CA THR A 82 -31.77 -6.65 12.66
C THR A 82 -30.39 -7.04 13.18
N ALA A 83 -30.13 -8.34 13.32
CA ALA A 83 -28.81 -8.85 13.69
C ALA A 83 -27.76 -8.48 12.63
N TRP A 84 -28.08 -8.61 11.34
CA TRP A 84 -27.18 -8.22 10.26
C TRP A 84 -26.80 -6.75 10.33
N LYS A 85 -27.78 -5.82 10.48
CA LYS A 85 -27.48 -4.39 10.58
C LYS A 85 -26.54 -4.07 11.75
N ALA A 86 -26.78 -4.69 12.91
CA ALA A 86 -25.94 -4.51 14.09
C ALA A 86 -24.52 -5.03 13.85
N CYS A 87 -24.37 -6.28 13.39
CA CYS A 87 -23.08 -6.88 13.09
C CYS A 87 -22.33 -6.13 11.97
N ASN A 88 -23.04 -5.67 10.95
CA ASN A 88 -22.45 -4.94 9.83
C ASN A 88 -21.90 -3.57 10.24
N SER A 89 -22.57 -2.87 11.17
CA SER A 89 -22.05 -1.61 11.72
C SER A 89 -20.71 -1.83 12.43
N ILE A 90 -20.63 -2.86 13.27
CA ILE A 90 -19.40 -3.22 14.00
C ILE A 90 -18.30 -3.66 13.03
N ALA A 91 -18.64 -4.46 12.02
CA ALA A 91 -17.69 -4.88 10.99
C ALA A 91 -17.10 -3.69 10.22
N ASN A 92 -17.92 -2.70 9.86
CA ASN A 92 -17.44 -1.50 9.17
C ASN A 92 -16.49 -0.66 10.04
N ASP A 93 -16.77 -0.50 11.34
CA ASP A 93 -15.87 0.20 12.26
C ASP A 93 -14.52 -0.53 12.39
N ALA A 94 -14.54 -1.85 12.53
CA ALA A 94 -13.34 -2.67 12.60
C ALA A 94 -12.53 -2.62 11.29
N PHE A 95 -13.20 -2.64 10.12
CA PHE A 95 -12.56 -2.44 8.82
C PHE A 95 -11.89 -1.07 8.73
N GLY A 96 -12.59 0.00 9.15
CA GLY A 96 -12.04 1.36 9.16
C GLY A 96 -10.77 1.45 9.99
N LYS A 97 -10.78 0.88 11.21
CA LYS A 97 -9.59 0.82 12.08
C LYS A 97 -8.42 0.09 11.42
N ASN A 98 -8.67 -1.07 10.81
CA ASN A 98 -7.63 -1.83 10.10
C ASN A 98 -7.08 -1.07 8.88
N PHE A 99 -7.96 -0.44 8.10
CA PHE A 99 -7.59 0.34 6.93
C PHE A 99 -6.70 1.54 7.31
N PHE A 100 -7.11 2.35 8.30
CA PHE A 100 -6.32 3.49 8.75
C PHE A 100 -5.01 3.07 9.40
N ALA A 101 -4.98 1.97 10.17
CA ALA A 101 -3.74 1.42 10.72
C ALA A 101 -2.74 1.04 9.62
N ARG A 102 -3.22 0.43 8.52
CA ARG A 102 -2.38 0.08 7.35
C ARG A 102 -1.90 1.32 6.59
N ILE A 103 -2.74 2.35 6.45
CA ILE A 103 -2.32 3.64 5.86
C ILE A 103 -1.26 4.31 6.73
N ALA A 104 -1.45 4.37 8.04
CA ALA A 104 -0.48 4.96 8.97
C ALA A 104 0.86 4.21 8.90
N LEU A 105 0.82 2.88 8.84
CA LEU A 105 1.99 2.05 8.64
C LEU A 105 2.69 2.37 7.31
N PHE A 106 1.93 2.50 6.21
CA PHE A 106 2.51 2.94 4.93
C PHE A 106 3.12 4.35 5.01
N ALA A 107 2.43 5.31 5.64
CA ALA A 107 2.94 6.67 5.82
C ALA A 107 4.25 6.71 6.60
N SER A 108 4.43 5.81 7.58
CA SER A 108 5.68 5.65 8.33
C SER A 108 6.88 5.26 7.46
N SER A 109 6.66 4.79 6.23
CA SER A 109 7.75 4.50 5.28
C SER A 109 8.19 5.72 4.45
N LEU A 110 7.39 6.80 4.41
CA LEU A 110 7.58 7.91 3.48
C LEU A 110 8.48 9.02 4.04
N TRP A 111 8.77 9.04 5.33
CA TRP A 111 9.50 10.15 5.97
C TRP A 111 10.91 10.37 5.40
N VAL A 112 11.54 9.36 4.79
CA VAL A 112 12.87 9.44 4.16
C VAL A 112 12.85 10.22 2.84
N VAL A 113 11.70 10.22 2.16
CA VAL A 113 11.52 10.88 0.84
C VAL A 113 11.80 12.38 0.91
N PRO A 114 11.25 13.16 1.88
CA PRO A 114 11.63 14.55 2.09
C PRO A 114 13.13 14.80 2.24
N PHE A 115 13.88 13.91 2.91
CA PHE A 115 15.33 14.07 3.07
C PHE A 115 16.06 13.86 1.74
N GLY A 116 15.64 12.87 0.95
CA GLY A 116 16.17 12.66 -0.40
C GLY A 116 15.91 13.86 -1.32
N ILE A 117 14.70 14.42 -1.27
CA ILE A 117 14.35 15.64 -2.02
C ILE A 117 15.18 16.84 -1.54
N GLY A 118 15.27 17.04 -0.22
CA GLY A 118 16.05 18.13 0.37
C GLY A 118 17.52 18.07 -0.03
N TRP A 119 18.12 16.88 -0.03
CA TRP A 119 19.48 16.67 -0.50
C TRP A 119 19.63 16.96 -2.01
N LEU A 120 18.67 16.56 -2.84
CA LEU A 120 18.68 16.89 -4.27
C LEU A 120 18.62 18.41 -4.51
N PHE A 121 17.84 19.15 -3.72
CA PHE A 121 17.85 20.62 -3.78
C PHE A 121 19.16 21.23 -3.29
N TYR A 122 19.76 20.67 -2.23
CA TYR A 122 21.07 21.10 -1.75
C TYR A 122 22.14 20.97 -2.85
N ARG A 123 22.12 19.87 -3.62
CA ARG A 123 23.16 19.59 -4.63
C ARG A 123 22.86 20.15 -6.02
N PHE A 124 21.61 20.10 -6.46
CA PHE A 124 21.18 20.40 -7.82
C PHE A 124 20.16 21.55 -7.88
N GLY A 125 19.94 22.29 -6.79
CA GLY A 125 18.96 23.38 -6.75
C GLY A 125 19.26 24.55 -7.68
N GLN A 126 20.51 24.67 -8.14
CA GLN A 126 20.94 25.67 -9.14
C GLN A 126 20.92 25.13 -10.58
N VAL A 127 20.50 23.87 -10.77
CA VAL A 127 20.40 23.26 -12.10
C VAL A 127 18.97 23.44 -12.61
N ASP A 128 18.84 24.08 -13.77
CA ASP A 128 17.56 24.25 -14.45
C ASP A 128 17.17 22.96 -15.17
N PHE A 129 16.16 22.26 -14.66
CA PHE A 129 15.54 21.15 -15.38
C PHE A 129 14.39 21.71 -16.22
N THR A 130 14.55 21.71 -17.55
CA THR A 130 13.47 22.18 -18.44
C THR A 130 12.67 20.99 -18.98
N VAL A 131 11.37 20.99 -18.75
CA VAL A 131 10.44 19.99 -19.29
C VAL A 131 9.66 20.61 -20.45
N PRO A 132 9.55 19.93 -21.61
CA PRO A 132 8.72 20.39 -22.72
C PRO A 132 7.30 20.70 -22.22
N PHE A 133 6.74 21.84 -22.66
CA PHE A 133 5.40 22.33 -22.31
C PHE A 133 5.17 22.80 -20.85
N LEU A 134 6.07 22.51 -19.92
CA LEU A 134 5.93 22.84 -18.50
C LEU A 134 6.94 23.88 -17.99
N GLY A 135 8.04 24.11 -18.73
CA GLY A 135 9.06 25.10 -18.37
C GLY A 135 10.10 24.55 -17.38
N SER A 136 10.73 25.44 -16.61
CA SER A 136 11.72 25.06 -15.59
C SER A 136 11.04 24.42 -14.38
N VAL A 137 11.54 23.26 -13.96
CA VAL A 137 11.05 22.49 -12.82
C VAL A 137 12.18 22.19 -11.85
N GLY A 138 11.86 22.01 -10.57
CA GLY A 138 12.84 21.62 -9.56
C GLY A 138 13.18 20.11 -9.60
N PRO A 139 14.27 19.69 -8.93
CA PRO A 139 14.68 18.29 -8.83
C PRO A 139 13.57 17.33 -8.34
N ALA A 140 12.66 17.81 -7.48
CA ALA A 140 11.54 17.03 -6.97
C ALA A 140 10.61 16.51 -8.08
N PHE A 141 10.39 17.30 -9.14
CA PHE A 141 9.51 16.92 -10.25
C PHE A 141 10.01 15.68 -10.98
N VAL A 142 11.33 15.56 -11.12
CA VAL A 142 11.97 14.39 -11.75
C VAL A 142 12.09 13.23 -10.76
N PHE A 143 12.39 13.53 -9.49
CA PHE A 143 12.58 12.52 -8.47
C PHE A 143 11.31 11.75 -8.11
N ILE A 144 10.15 12.42 -7.97
CA ILE A 144 8.91 11.77 -7.52
C ILE A 144 8.47 10.62 -8.47
N PRO A 145 8.40 10.82 -9.80
CA PRO A 145 8.09 9.72 -10.72
C PRO A 145 9.10 8.57 -10.64
N VAL A 146 10.39 8.88 -10.56
CA VAL A 146 11.44 7.86 -10.41
C VAL A 146 11.28 7.09 -9.10
N TYR A 147 10.98 7.79 -8.01
CA TYR A 147 10.71 7.16 -6.71
C TYR A 147 9.52 6.22 -6.76
N ILE A 148 8.40 6.63 -7.36
CA ILE A 148 7.22 5.78 -7.53
C ILE A 148 7.57 4.54 -8.35
N LEU A 149 8.29 4.71 -9.47
CA LEU A 149 8.72 3.60 -10.31
C LEU A 149 9.63 2.62 -9.56
N VAL A 150 10.67 3.13 -8.89
CA VAL A 150 11.60 2.30 -8.10
C VAL A 150 10.87 1.58 -6.98
N ARG A 151 9.96 2.26 -6.29
CA ARG A 151 9.17 1.65 -5.20
C ARG A 151 8.22 0.56 -5.72
N TYR A 152 7.61 0.77 -6.87
CA TYR A 152 6.80 -0.23 -7.54
C TYR A 152 7.65 -1.45 -7.94
N LEU A 153 8.77 -1.25 -8.64
CA LEU A 153 9.69 -2.33 -9.02
C LEU A 153 10.23 -3.08 -7.80
N PHE A 154 10.56 -2.35 -6.73
CA PHE A 154 10.98 -2.94 -5.47
C PHE A 154 9.90 -3.84 -4.88
N SER A 155 8.62 -3.42 -4.92
CA SER A 155 7.49 -4.24 -4.46
C SER A 155 7.35 -5.56 -5.21
N LEU A 156 7.70 -5.58 -6.51
CA LEU A 156 7.75 -6.80 -7.33
C LEU A 156 8.96 -7.68 -6.98
N ALA A 157 10.08 -7.07 -6.60
CA ALA A 157 11.30 -7.77 -6.20
C ALA A 157 11.28 -8.30 -4.75
N LYS A 158 10.45 -7.73 -3.86
CA LYS A 158 10.34 -8.14 -2.43
C LYS A 158 10.25 -9.66 -2.19
N PRO A 159 9.48 -10.45 -2.96
CA PRO A 159 9.39 -11.90 -2.75
C PRO A 159 10.72 -12.64 -2.94
N TRP A 160 11.64 -12.07 -3.72
CA TRP A 160 12.92 -12.66 -4.07
C TRP A 160 14.02 -12.30 -3.06
N LEU A 161 13.85 -11.19 -2.34
CA LEU A 161 14.81 -10.73 -1.33
C LEU A 161 14.59 -11.47 0.00
N PRO A 162 15.58 -12.20 0.54
CA PRO A 162 15.40 -13.10 1.68
C PRO A 162 14.93 -12.39 2.96
N VAL A 163 15.43 -11.17 3.20
CA VAL A 163 15.04 -10.34 4.35
C VAL A 163 13.56 -9.97 4.26
N PHE A 164 13.13 -9.43 3.12
CA PHE A 164 11.74 -8.98 2.93
C PHE A 164 10.75 -10.15 2.83
N LYS A 165 11.18 -11.29 2.28
CA LYS A 165 10.42 -12.54 2.31
C LYS A 165 10.15 -12.98 3.74
N THR A 166 11.17 -12.96 4.60
CA THR A 166 11.04 -13.34 6.01
C THR A 166 10.12 -12.39 6.77
N ILE A 167 10.25 -11.08 6.54
CA ILE A 167 9.38 -10.07 7.14
C ILE A 167 7.92 -10.32 6.73
N ARG A 168 7.67 -10.50 5.42
CA ARG A 168 6.32 -10.76 4.89
C ARG A 168 5.72 -12.03 5.48
N GLN A 169 6.52 -13.09 5.62
CA GLN A 169 6.06 -14.33 6.23
C GLN A 169 5.67 -14.12 7.70
N LYS A 170 6.52 -13.46 8.50
CA LYS A 170 6.21 -13.16 9.91
C LYS A 170 4.98 -12.26 10.09
N VAL A 171 4.79 -11.28 9.20
CA VAL A 171 3.57 -10.45 9.18
C VAL A 171 2.35 -11.33 8.92
N LYS A 172 2.42 -12.20 7.89
CA LYS A 172 1.35 -13.13 7.54
C LYS A 172 1.04 -14.09 8.70
N ASP A 173 2.06 -14.66 9.34
CA ASP A 173 1.90 -15.59 10.46
C ASP A 173 1.30 -14.90 11.69
N ASN A 174 1.66 -13.64 11.94
CA ASN A 174 1.10 -12.85 13.03
C ASN A 174 -0.36 -12.43 12.78
N GLU A 175 -0.73 -12.24 11.52
CA GLU A 175 -2.09 -11.92 11.08
C GLU A 175 -2.90 -13.16 10.65
N ALA A 176 -2.33 -14.36 10.77
CA ALA A 176 -3.02 -15.61 10.52
C ALA A 176 -4.08 -15.82 11.60
N GLY A 177 -5.29 -15.37 11.30
CA GLY A 177 -6.52 -15.64 12.04
C GLY A 177 -7.49 -16.44 11.18
N ASP A 178 -8.77 -16.39 11.54
CA ASP A 178 -9.84 -16.98 10.73
C ASP A 178 -9.82 -16.40 9.31
N GLU A 179 -10.19 -17.20 8.31
CA GLU A 179 -10.37 -16.68 6.96
C GLU A 179 -11.65 -15.83 6.91
N MET A 180 -11.63 -14.76 6.13
CA MET A 180 -12.86 -13.98 5.90
C MET A 180 -13.84 -14.84 5.09
N LEU A 181 -15.00 -15.12 5.69
CA LEU A 181 -16.09 -15.85 5.06
C LEU A 181 -16.67 -15.03 3.91
N GLU A 182 -16.74 -15.63 2.73
CA GLU A 182 -17.57 -15.07 1.68
C GLU A 182 -19.03 -15.50 1.86
N PHE A 183 -19.95 -14.69 1.32
CA PHE A 183 -21.36 -15.09 1.25
C PHE A 183 -21.57 -16.42 0.52
N THR A 184 -20.68 -16.74 -0.43
CA THR A 184 -20.77 -18.00 -1.18
C THR A 184 -20.44 -19.24 -0.34
N ASP A 185 -19.71 -19.07 0.76
CA ASP A 185 -19.38 -20.15 1.69
C ASP A 185 -20.58 -20.54 2.57
N LEU A 186 -21.63 -19.70 2.61
CA LEU A 186 -22.89 -19.97 3.30
C LEU A 186 -23.97 -20.59 2.40
N LEU A 187 -23.71 -20.72 1.10
CA LEU A 187 -24.65 -21.31 0.15
C LEU A 187 -24.53 -22.83 0.15
N SER A 188 -25.64 -23.52 -0.10
CA SER A 188 -25.59 -24.96 -0.42
C SER A 188 -24.76 -25.16 -1.70
N GLU A 189 -24.18 -26.34 -1.90
CA GLU A 189 -23.40 -26.65 -3.11
C GLU A 189 -24.21 -26.46 -4.41
N GLU A 190 -25.53 -26.65 -4.36
CA GLU A 190 -26.45 -26.42 -5.47
C GLU A 190 -26.66 -24.92 -5.72
N ASP A 191 -26.96 -24.15 -4.68
CA ASP A 191 -27.14 -22.69 -4.75
C ASP A 191 -25.85 -21.98 -5.18
N ARG A 192 -24.70 -22.47 -4.71
CA ARG A 192 -23.37 -21.97 -5.08
C ARG A 192 -23.11 -22.16 -6.57
N LYS A 193 -23.38 -23.35 -7.11
CA LYS A 193 -23.27 -23.63 -8.56
C LYS A 193 -24.23 -22.77 -9.38
N GLU A 194 -25.45 -22.56 -8.90
CA GLU A 194 -26.41 -21.68 -9.57
C GLU A 194 -25.94 -20.21 -9.57
N TYR A 195 -25.48 -19.71 -8.43
CA TYR A 195 -24.94 -18.36 -8.28
C TYR A 195 -23.74 -18.13 -9.22
N MET A 196 -22.79 -19.06 -9.26
CA MET A 196 -21.61 -18.96 -10.13
C MET A 196 -21.99 -18.99 -11.61
N ARG A 197 -22.94 -19.86 -12.03
CA ARG A 197 -23.48 -19.86 -13.40
C ARG A 197 -24.16 -18.53 -13.76
N LYS A 198 -24.94 -17.94 -12.85
CA LYS A 198 -25.56 -16.61 -13.05
C LYS A 198 -24.51 -15.51 -13.19
N LYS A 199 -23.47 -15.53 -12.36
CA LYS A 199 -22.35 -14.58 -12.39
C LYS A 199 -21.55 -14.66 -13.70
N GLU A 200 -21.30 -15.87 -14.20
CA GLU A 200 -20.66 -16.09 -15.50
C GLU A 200 -21.54 -15.58 -16.65
N ARG A 201 -22.84 -15.89 -16.64
CA ARG A 201 -23.79 -15.35 -17.63
C ARG A 201 -23.85 -13.82 -17.64
N ALA A 202 -23.74 -13.19 -16.48
CA ALA A 202 -23.71 -11.73 -16.34
C ALA A 202 -22.40 -11.12 -16.87
N LYS A 203 -21.24 -11.77 -16.66
CA LYS A 203 -19.97 -11.34 -17.26
C LYS A 203 -20.00 -11.39 -18.80
N VAL A 204 -20.72 -12.35 -19.37
CA VAL A 204 -20.84 -12.53 -20.83
C VAL A 204 -21.85 -11.54 -21.46
N LYS A 205 -22.73 -10.91 -20.66
CA LYS A 205 -23.70 -9.89 -21.12
C LYS A 205 -23.63 -8.64 -20.25
N PRO A 206 -22.68 -7.71 -20.48
CA PRO A 206 -22.50 -6.53 -19.62
C PRO A 206 -23.65 -5.50 -19.67
N GLY A 207 -24.70 -5.69 -20.48
CA GLY A 207 -25.69 -4.66 -20.79
C GLY A 207 -27.08 -4.76 -20.16
N LEU A 208 -27.38 -5.75 -19.30
CA LEU A 208 -28.74 -5.93 -18.78
C LEU A 208 -28.79 -6.32 -17.29
N VAL A 209 -28.19 -5.50 -16.42
CA VAL A 209 -28.64 -5.45 -15.02
C VAL A 209 -29.67 -4.34 -14.93
N LYS A 210 -30.94 -4.67 -15.23
CA LYS A 210 -32.05 -3.84 -14.72
C LYS A 210 -31.96 -3.93 -13.21
N SER A 211 -31.58 -2.83 -12.57
CA SER A 211 -31.74 -2.65 -11.13
C SER A 211 -33.19 -3.00 -10.79
N LYS A 212 -33.39 -4.08 -10.03
CA LYS A 212 -34.67 -4.25 -9.35
C LYS A 212 -34.77 -3.10 -8.36
N PRO A 213 -35.85 -2.30 -8.37
CA PRO A 213 -36.02 -1.24 -7.40
C PRO A 213 -35.99 -1.87 -6.00
N VAL A 214 -35.23 -1.22 -5.10
CA VAL A 214 -35.32 -1.45 -3.67
C VAL A 214 -36.79 -1.32 -3.30
N PRO A 215 -37.41 -2.29 -2.62
CA PRO A 215 -38.78 -2.12 -2.15
C PRO A 215 -38.80 -0.93 -1.19
N GLU A 216 -39.44 0.14 -1.65
CA GLU A 216 -39.86 1.25 -0.78
C GLU A 216 -40.83 0.70 0.28
N GLY A 217 -40.82 1.37 1.43
CA GLY A 217 -41.35 0.91 2.71
C GLY A 217 -42.70 0.20 2.72
N SER A 218 -42.80 -0.71 3.68
CA SER A 218 -43.91 -0.81 4.65
C SER A 218 -43.43 -1.57 5.87
#